data_AF-A0A9E7TFH9-F1
#
_entry.id   AF-A0A9E7TFH9-F1
#
_cell.length_a   1.000
_cell.length_b   1.000
_cell.length_c   1.000
_cell.angle_alpha   90.00
_cell.angle_beta   90.00
_cell.angle_gamma   90.00
#
_symmetry.space_group_name_H-M   'P 1'
#
loop_
_entity.id
_entity.type
_entity.pdbx_description
1 polymer ?
#
loop_
_entity_poly.entity_id
_entity_poly.type
_entity_poly.pdbx_seq_one_letter_code
_entity_poly.pdbx_strand_id
1 'polypeptide(L)'
;MQDPINLGDISPKENIDISSVYPQFATILGLKLQEPEYKIYVNSGDGIKALFGTGIEKTLTPINLNGSSVSISLKDLPLATQNIVSNCYGSLKFC
;
A
#
# COMPACT_ATOMS: atom_id res chain seq x y z
N MET A 1 -10.70 -32.15 -21.87
CA MET A 1 -10.29 -31.85 -20.48
C MET A 1 -9.18 -30.83 -20.59
N GLN A 2 -9.38 -29.60 -20.12
CA GLN A 2 -8.36 -28.55 -20.13
C GLN A 2 -7.54 -28.71 -18.86
N ASP A 3 -6.24 -28.97 -19.00
CA ASP A 3 -5.33 -29.00 -17.87
C ASP A 3 -5.36 -27.64 -17.17
N PRO A 4 -5.50 -27.59 -15.83
CA PRO A 4 -5.45 -26.34 -15.10
C PRO A 4 -4.08 -25.69 -15.32
N ILE A 5 -4.09 -24.41 -15.71
CA ILE A 5 -2.87 -23.61 -15.85
C ILE A 5 -2.22 -23.51 -14.46
N ASN A 6 -1.15 -24.27 -14.24
CA ASN A 6 -0.33 -24.22 -13.04
C ASN A 6 0.70 -23.10 -13.21
N LEU A 7 0.49 -21.98 -12.52
CA LEU A 7 1.32 -20.78 -12.62
C LEU A 7 2.68 -20.90 -11.90
N GLY A 8 2.98 -22.04 -11.25
CA GLY A 8 4.22 -22.23 -10.51
C GLY A 8 4.37 -21.28 -9.31
N ASP A 9 5.59 -21.14 -8.82
CA ASP A 9 5.92 -20.15 -7.78
C ASP A 9 5.86 -18.74 -8.38
N ILE A 10 4.87 -17.96 -7.94
CA ILE A 10 4.61 -16.58 -8.35
C ILE A 10 5.33 -15.55 -7.47
N SER A 11 6.41 -15.96 -6.80
CA SER A 11 7.24 -15.05 -6.03
C SER A 11 7.90 -14.01 -6.95
N PRO A 12 7.76 -12.71 -6.64
CA PRO A 12 8.42 -11.64 -7.39
C PRO A 12 9.94 -11.80 -7.31
N LYS A 13 10.64 -11.56 -8.43
CA LYS A 13 12.11 -11.55 -8.43
C LYS A 13 12.69 -10.34 -7.70
N GLU A 14 11.92 -9.25 -7.62
CA GLU A 14 12.31 -7.97 -7.03
C GLU A 14 11.24 -7.45 -6.06
N ASN A 15 11.63 -6.59 -5.12
CA ASN A 15 10.69 -5.96 -4.20
C ASN A 15 9.64 -5.14 -4.97
N ILE A 16 8.36 -5.36 -4.66
CA ILE A 16 7.26 -4.60 -5.26
C ILE A 16 7.31 -3.16 -4.75
N ASP A 17 7.42 -2.20 -5.65
CA ASP A 17 7.25 -0.79 -5.29
C ASP A 17 5.78 -0.50 -4.95
N ILE A 18 5.54 -0.13 -3.70
CA ILE A 18 4.22 0.21 -3.17
C ILE A 18 3.99 1.73 -3.08
N SER A 19 4.93 2.57 -3.55
CA SER A 19 4.83 4.03 -3.48
C SER A 19 3.54 4.57 -4.10
N SER A 20 3.03 3.89 -5.12
CA SER A 20 1.75 4.18 -5.78
C SER A 20 0.52 4.10 -4.86
N VAL A 21 0.60 3.40 -3.72
CA VAL A 21 -0.50 3.35 -2.75
C VAL A 21 -0.47 4.44 -1.71
N TYR A 22 0.62 5.18 -1.56
CA TYR A 22 0.74 6.20 -0.51
C TYR A 22 -0.37 7.27 -0.60
N PRO A 23 -0.80 7.75 -1.78
CA PRO A 23 -1.94 8.68 -1.87
C PRO A 23 -3.27 8.05 -1.41
N GLN A 24 -3.49 6.77 -1.73
CA GLN A 24 -4.70 6.04 -1.30
C GLN A 24 -4.70 5.88 0.22
N PHE A 25 -3.56 5.48 0.78
CA PHE A 25 -3.38 5.36 2.22
C PHE A 25 -3.57 6.68 2.95
N ALA A 26 -2.98 7.77 2.44
CA ALA A 26 -3.14 9.11 3.01
C ALA A 26 -4.61 9.56 3.00
N THR A 27 -5.36 9.21 1.95
CA THR A 27 -6.80 9.50 1.87
C THR A 27 -7.59 8.73 2.92
N ILE A 28 -7.36 7.42 3.05
CA ILE A 28 -8.02 6.56 4.05
C ILE A 28 -7.71 7.07 5.46
N LEU A 29 -6.44 7.32 5.75
CA LEU A 29 -6.00 7.83 7.04
C LEU A 29 -6.61 9.20 7.34
N GLY A 30 -6.64 10.09 6.35
CA GLY A 30 -7.24 11.42 6.47
C GLY A 30 -8.75 11.38 6.75
N LEU A 31 -9.47 10.42 6.17
CA LEU A 31 -10.88 10.18 6.48
C LEU A 31 -11.05 9.62 7.89
N LYS A 32 -10.20 8.67 8.31
CA LYS A 32 -10.24 8.12 9.67
C LYS A 32 -9.97 9.18 10.73
N LEU A 33 -9.02 10.07 10.51
CA LEU A 33 -8.71 11.17 11.43
C LEU A 33 -9.86 12.18 11.60
N GLN A 34 -10.86 12.18 10.71
CA GLN A 34 -12.05 13.02 10.85
C GLN A 34 -13.13 12.39 11.72
N GLU A 35 -13.02 11.10 12.05
CA GLU A 35 -13.99 10.42 12.92
C GLU A 35 -13.94 10.97 14.35
N PRO A 36 -15.07 11.06 15.06
CA PRO A 36 -15.13 11.65 16.40
C PRO A 36 -14.15 11.03 17.40
N GLU A 37 -13.85 9.74 17.28
CA GLU A 37 -12.88 8.99 18.10
C GLU A 37 -11.45 9.51 17.95
N TYR A 38 -11.06 9.94 16.74
CA TYR A 38 -9.70 10.34 16.41
C TYR A 38 -9.53 11.87 16.28
N LYS A 39 -10.60 12.64 16.54
CA LYS A 39 -10.54 14.10 16.54
C LYS A 39 -9.64 14.61 17.66
N ILE A 40 -8.71 15.47 17.30
CA ILE A 40 -7.86 16.17 18.25
C ILE A 40 -8.68 17.25 18.94
N TYR A 41 -8.96 17.07 20.22
CA TYR A 41 -9.60 18.09 21.04
C TYR A 41 -8.56 19.11 21.52
N VAL A 42 -8.82 20.39 21.21
CA VAL A 42 -8.02 21.53 21.65
C VAL A 42 -8.86 22.36 22.61
N ASN A 43 -8.35 22.57 23.83
CA ASN A 43 -9.03 23.39 24.82
C ASN A 43 -8.37 24.77 24.98
N SER A 44 -9.02 25.66 25.74
CA SER A 44 -8.51 27.02 25.97
C SER A 44 -7.13 27.06 26.63
N GLY A 45 -6.78 26.07 27.44
CA GLY A 45 -5.46 25.95 28.06
C GLY A 45 -4.35 25.62 27.05
N ASP A 46 -4.65 24.78 26.05
CA ASP A 46 -3.75 24.52 24.92
C ASP A 46 -3.55 25.79 24.07
N GLY A 47 -4.62 26.57 23.87
CA GLY A 47 -4.55 27.86 23.19
C GLY A 47 -3.66 28.87 23.91
N ILE A 48 -3.73 28.93 25.24
CA ILE A 48 -2.85 29.80 26.05
C ILE A 48 -1.39 29.37 25.89
N LYS A 49 -1.08 28.06 25.94
CA LYS A 49 0.28 27.56 25.71
C LYS A 49 0.81 27.91 24.31
N ALA A 50 -0.03 27.81 23.29
CA ALA A 50 0.30 28.20 21.92
C ALA A 50 0.69 29.67 21.79
N LEU A 51 0.03 30.57 22.55
CA LEU A 51 0.34 32.00 22.56
C LEU A 51 1.71 32.31 23.17
N PHE A 52 2.20 31.48 24.09
CA PHE A 52 3.53 31.62 24.70
C PHE A 52 4.63 30.90 23.90
N GLY A 53 4.36 30.55 22.63
CA GLY A 53 5.34 30.01 21.69
C GLY A 53 5.62 28.51 21.83
N THR A 54 4.97 27.83 22.78
CA THR A 54 4.98 26.36 22.84
C THR A 54 3.83 25.84 21.98
N GLY A 55 4.13 25.20 20.85
CA GLY A 55 3.11 24.62 19.97
C GLY A 55 2.18 23.63 20.71
N ILE A 56 1.04 23.32 20.08
CA ILE A 56 0.09 22.34 20.65
C ILE A 56 0.51 20.95 20.21
N GLU A 57 1.06 20.17 21.13
CA GLU A 57 1.35 18.75 20.92
C GLU A 57 0.27 17.89 21.60
N LYS A 58 -0.26 16.93 20.86
CA LYS A 58 -1.27 15.98 21.34
C LYS A 58 -0.91 14.58 20.87
N THR A 59 -0.96 13.63 21.80
CA THR A 59 -0.81 12.21 21.49
C THR A 59 -2.14 11.66 20.98
N LEU A 60 -2.13 11.06 19.80
CA LEU A 60 -3.24 10.30 19.28
C LEU A 60 -3.17 8.86 19.77
N THR A 61 -4.33 8.26 20.05
CA THR A 61 -4.43 6.81 20.21
C THR A 61 -4.13 6.10 18.88
N PRO A 62 -3.67 4.84 18.92
CA PRO A 62 -3.43 4.07 17.69
C PRO A 62 -4.68 4.06 16.80
N ILE A 63 -4.52 4.51 15.56
CA ILE A 63 -5.62 4.59 14.61
C ILE A 63 -5.90 3.20 14.05
N ASN A 64 -7.12 2.71 14.23
CA ASN A 64 -7.52 1.42 13.71
C ASN A 64 -7.95 1.54 12.24
N LEU A 65 -7.16 0.95 11.33
CA LEU A 65 -7.46 0.89 9.90
C LEU A 65 -8.04 -0.47 9.46
N ASN A 66 -8.46 -1.32 10.40
CA ASN A 66 -9.01 -2.64 10.07
C ASN A 66 -10.22 -2.51 9.13
N GLY A 67 -10.27 -3.37 8.11
CA GLY A 67 -11.26 -3.32 7.03
C GLY A 67 -10.96 -2.31 5.92
N SER A 68 -9.91 -1.49 6.04
CA SER A 68 -9.45 -0.62 4.94
C SER A 68 -8.48 -1.38 4.04
N SER A 69 -8.64 -1.26 2.73
CA SER A 69 -7.74 -1.84 1.74
C SER A 69 -7.25 -0.78 0.77
N VAL A 70 -6.03 -0.97 0.28
CA VAL A 70 -5.44 -0.18 -0.82
C VAL A 70 -5.20 -1.11 -1.99
N SER A 71 -5.42 -0.61 -3.20
CA SER A 71 -5.24 -1.40 -4.42
C SER A 71 -3.86 -1.13 -5.01
N ILE A 72 -3.09 -2.19 -5.23
CA ILE A 72 -1.82 -2.15 -5.95
C ILE A 72 -2.05 -2.68 -7.35
N SER A 73 -1.82 -1.83 -8.35
CA SER A 73 -1.74 -2.30 -9.73
C SER A 73 -0.33 -2.83 -9.99
N LEU A 74 -0.17 -4.15 -10.00
CA LEU A 74 1.06 -4.79 -10.42
C LEU A 74 1.16 -4.71 -11.94
N LYS A 75 2.17 -4.00 -12.46
CA LYS A 75 2.45 -3.94 -13.89
C LYS A 75 3.86 -4.48 -14.13
N ASP A 76 3.97 -5.43 -15.04
CA ASP A 76 5.23 -6.00 -15.51
C ASP A 76 6.11 -6.57 -14.39
N LEU A 77 5.51 -7.20 -13.35
CA LEU A 77 6.26 -7.80 -12.26
C LEU A 77 7.01 -9.06 -12.75
N PRO A 78 8.35 -9.04 -12.87
CA PRO A 78 9.09 -10.21 -13.29
C PRO A 78 9.01 -11.26 -12.18
N LEU A 79 8.39 -12.40 -12.47
CA LEU A 79 8.33 -13.53 -11.54
C LEU A 79 9.66 -14.27 -11.58
N ALA A 80 10.11 -14.80 -10.43
CA ALA A 80 11.37 -15.53 -10.33
C ALA A 80 11.43 -16.76 -11.27
N THR A 81 10.27 -17.29 -11.66
CA THR A 81 10.09 -18.49 -12.48
C THR A 81 9.78 -18.23 -13.95
N GLN A 82 9.65 -16.96 -14.38
CA GLN A 82 9.44 -16.60 -15.79
C GLN A 82 10.74 -16.68 -16.60
N ASN A 83 11.36 -17.86 -16.63
CA ASN A 83 12.33 -18.19 -17.65
C ASN A 83 11.55 -18.79 -18.82
N ILE A 84 11.20 -17.95 -19.81
CA ILE A 84 10.67 -18.45 -21.09
C ILE A 84 11.79 -19.30 -21.70
N VAL A 85 11.70 -20.62 -21.56
CA VAL A 85 12.66 -21.53 -22.16
C VAL A 85 12.43 -21.48 -23.66
N SER A 86 13.41 -20.96 -24.40
CA SER A 86 13.35 -20.83 -25.85
C SER A 86 13.03 -22.18 -26.50
N ASN A 87 11.82 -22.34 -27.04
CA ASN A 87 11.46 -23.54 -27.78
C ASN A 87 11.99 -23.39 -29.21
N CYS A 88 13.26 -23.74 -29.40
CA CYS A 88 13.95 -23.71 -30.68
C CYS A 88 13.77 -25.02 -31.47
N TYR A 89 12.55 -25.57 -31.57
CA TYR A 89 12.31 -26.78 -32.37
C TYR A 89 11.39 -26.51 -33.57
N GLY A 90 11.93 -26.66 -34.78
CA GLY A 90 11.20 -26.48 -36.05
C GLY A 90 11.04 -25.02 -36.50
N SER A 91 10.08 -24.78 -37.41
CA SER A 91 9.79 -23.46 -38.00
C SER A 91 8.98 -22.52 -37.10
N LEU A 92 8.58 -22.97 -35.91
CA LEU A 92 7.84 -22.16 -34.93
C LEU A 92 8.83 -21.58 -33.93
N LYS A 93 9.28 -20.35 -34.20
CA LYS A 93 10.20 -19.62 -33.32
C LYS A 93 9.43 -18.66 -32.42
N PHE A 94 9.22 -19.07 -31.17
CA PHE A 94 9.28 -18.12 -30.06
C PHE A 94 10.70 -18.21 -29.50
N CYS A 95 11.63 -17.58 -30.23
CA CYS A 95 13.01 -17.42 -29.81
C CYS A 95 13.18 -16.10 -29.07
#